data_AF-A0A972VIK3-F1
#
_entry.id   AF-A0A972VIK3-F1
#
_cell.length_a   1.000
_cell.length_b   1.000
_cell.length_c   1.000
_cell.angle_alpha   90.00
_cell.angle_beta   90.00
_cell.angle_gamma   90.00
#
_symmetry.space_group_name_H-M   'P 1'
#
loop_
_entity.id
_entity.type
_entity.pdbx_description
1 polymer ?
#
loop_
_entity_poly.entity_id
_entity_poly.type
_entity_poly.pdbx_seq_one_letter_code
_entity_poly.pdbx_strand_id
1 'polypeptide(L)'
;MGSSLIKNIWKWTTTHVHTDARACGKNPSDPQASFSLEPLESRLLLSADLPFSELSSPPPNIYDPPEVVCEAGLLDDVSDICQAVPASQNAALARATDADLFEAVSLTSTAPTTIPDELISQTDVAAAAGAGLEATSLTVAAPVTTPDELVIIDAGVQDYQKLLDDLASQADSSQQREVVLLDAGLDGISQISDILAGYSDLDAVHLISHGSDGVLSLGNARLDLGTLQNNSAQIEAWGSAFAETGDILLYGCDLAAGQDGQTLIASLSELTGADVAASDDKTGSALLGGDWDLEYIRGHIETVPAFSTALMGNWLGLLDTFTVTTTADSDAGSLRQAIIDAEAHAGLDTIEFNIGGGGVQTILVGTDSGVRLPTIGETVIIDGTSQPGYAGVPLIELDGTNVSAGTGLMLFDTTSDGSTVTGLVINRFPTSGIFISLSSGHTIQGNYIGTDTTGLIARPNLGDGIRSMFGETGGNQIGGSGANQGNVIAGNADHGIEFYYSNSGNED
;
A
#
# COMPACT_ATOMS: atom_id res chain seq x y z
N MET A 1 28.21 -36.10 -18.36
CA MET A 1 27.53 -35.64 -19.59
C MET A 1 26.05 -35.91 -19.38
N GLY A 2 25.19 -34.95 -19.07
CA GLY A 2 25.33 -33.49 -19.22
C GLY A 2 24.13 -32.99 -20.02
N SER A 3 22.95 -32.96 -19.39
CA SER A 3 21.70 -32.47 -19.98
C SER A 3 21.35 -31.14 -19.33
N SER A 4 21.54 -30.04 -20.06
CA SER A 4 21.16 -28.70 -19.63
C SER A 4 19.78 -28.37 -20.19
N LEU A 5 18.78 -28.17 -19.32
CA LEU A 5 17.57 -27.45 -19.73
C LEU A 5 17.92 -25.98 -19.89
N ILE A 6 17.86 -25.48 -21.12
CA ILE A 6 17.85 -24.05 -21.41
C ILE A 6 16.39 -23.58 -21.26
N LYS A 7 16.08 -22.84 -20.20
CA LYS A 7 14.85 -22.05 -20.12
C LYS A 7 15.08 -20.76 -20.91
N ASN A 8 14.25 -20.50 -21.92
CA ASN A 8 14.28 -19.22 -22.63
C ASN A 8 13.66 -18.15 -21.74
N ILE A 9 14.46 -17.14 -21.37
CA ILE A 9 14.00 -15.91 -20.73
C ILE A 9 13.67 -14.92 -21.84
N TRP A 10 12.42 -14.45 -21.92
CA TRP A 10 12.06 -13.32 -22.77
C TRP A 10 12.36 -12.03 -22.02
N LYS A 11 13.10 -11.12 -22.66
CA LYS A 11 13.42 -9.80 -22.11
C LYS A 11 12.74 -8.75 -22.96
N TRP A 12 11.74 -8.06 -22.41
CA TRP A 12 11.19 -6.86 -23.05
C TRP A 12 12.12 -5.68 -22.77
N THR A 13 12.42 -4.89 -23.80
CA THR A 13 13.16 -3.62 -23.69
C THR A 13 12.40 -2.57 -24.46
N THR A 14 11.70 -1.69 -23.75
CA THR A 14 10.93 -0.58 -24.34
C THR A 14 11.83 0.65 -24.47
N THR A 15 12.36 0.89 -25.66
CA THR A 15 13.15 2.10 -25.95
C THR A 15 12.22 3.29 -26.14
N HIS A 16 12.14 4.17 -25.14
CA HIS A 16 11.44 5.45 -25.28
C HIS A 16 12.23 6.40 -26.19
N VAL A 17 11.55 6.97 -27.19
CA VAL A 17 12.09 8.05 -28.04
C VAL A 17 11.22 9.28 -27.81
N HIS A 18 11.77 10.30 -27.16
CA HIS A 18 11.16 11.62 -27.09
C HIS A 18 11.03 12.23 -28.50
N THR A 19 9.87 12.81 -28.79
CA THR A 19 9.73 13.82 -29.86
C THR A 19 8.88 14.98 -29.36
N ASP A 20 9.51 16.16 -29.27
CA ASP A 20 8.86 17.43 -28.94
C ASP A 20 7.75 17.78 -29.94
N ALA A 21 6.60 18.27 -29.43
CA ALA A 21 5.54 18.85 -30.23
C ALA A 21 5.43 20.37 -29.99
N ARG A 22 5.91 21.19 -30.94
CA ARG A 22 5.55 22.62 -31.01
C ARG A 22 5.18 23.07 -32.43
N ALA A 23 3.96 23.60 -32.53
CA ALA A 23 3.46 24.60 -33.48
C ALA A 23 3.49 24.29 -35.00
N CYS A 24 2.31 24.01 -35.57
CA CYS A 24 1.52 24.99 -36.36
C CYS A 24 0.35 24.29 -37.08
N GLY A 25 -0.86 24.85 -37.01
CA GLY A 25 -2.04 24.27 -37.65
C GLY A 25 -2.38 24.86 -39.03
N LYS A 26 -3.10 24.09 -39.86
CA LYS A 26 -4.23 24.54 -40.71
C LYS A 26 -4.88 23.42 -41.54
N ASN A 27 -6.21 23.35 -41.41
CA ASN A 27 -7.24 22.98 -42.42
C ASN A 27 -7.19 21.60 -43.14
N PRO A 28 -8.30 20.82 -43.15
CA PRO A 28 -8.35 19.51 -43.81
C PRO A 28 -8.95 19.56 -45.23
N SER A 29 -8.14 19.37 -46.28
CA SER A 29 -8.62 18.96 -47.63
C SER A 29 -7.49 18.74 -48.65
N ASP A 30 -6.94 17.51 -48.75
CA ASP A 30 -6.53 16.89 -50.03
C ASP A 30 -6.15 15.40 -49.82
N PRO A 31 -6.64 14.43 -50.62
CA PRO A 31 -6.12 13.06 -50.63
C PRO A 31 -5.00 12.87 -51.68
N GLN A 32 -4.21 11.79 -51.53
CA GLN A 32 -3.12 11.32 -52.41
C GLN A 32 -1.72 11.89 -52.11
N ALA A 33 -0.96 11.19 -51.26
CA ALA A 33 0.51 11.13 -51.35
C ALA A 33 1.01 9.79 -50.81
N SER A 34 1.47 8.91 -51.71
CA SER A 34 2.14 7.66 -51.34
C SER A 34 3.62 7.91 -51.07
N PHE A 35 4.16 7.32 -49.99
CA PHE A 35 5.59 7.31 -49.72
C PHE A 35 6.11 5.87 -49.64
N SER A 36 7.07 5.57 -50.51
CA SER A 36 7.87 4.35 -50.50
C SER A 36 9.14 4.59 -49.71
N LEU A 37 9.52 3.67 -48.83
CA LEU A 37 10.82 3.68 -48.15
C LEU A 37 11.67 2.52 -48.68
N GLU A 38 12.77 2.86 -49.35
CA GLU A 38 13.83 1.90 -49.69
C GLU A 38 14.79 1.70 -48.49
N PRO A 39 15.43 0.53 -48.35
CA PRO A 39 16.27 0.22 -47.20
C PRO A 39 17.69 0.80 -47.32
N LEU A 40 18.24 1.25 -46.19
CA LEU A 40 19.64 1.70 -46.10
C LEU A 40 20.63 0.52 -46.07
N GLU A 41 21.76 0.70 -46.76
CA GLU A 41 22.80 -0.31 -46.92
C GLU A 41 23.59 -0.62 -45.63
N SER A 42 24.15 -1.83 -45.56
CA SER A 42 24.96 -2.34 -44.45
C SER A 42 26.47 -2.30 -44.74
N ARG A 43 27.30 -2.22 -43.69
CA ARG A 43 28.77 -2.32 -43.80
C ARG A 43 29.41 -3.20 -42.73
N LEU A 44 29.99 -4.32 -43.20
CA LEU A 44 31.11 -5.10 -42.61
C LEU A 44 30.87 -5.79 -41.25
N LEU A 45 31.43 -6.98 -40.93
CA LEU A 45 32.03 -8.11 -41.69
C LEU A 45 32.39 -9.22 -40.66
N LEU A 46 32.04 -10.50 -40.89
CA LEU A 46 32.98 -11.66 -40.90
C LEU A 46 32.30 -13.03 -41.14
N SER A 47 32.91 -13.82 -42.03
CA SER A 47 33.06 -15.31 -42.13
C SER A 47 32.12 -16.26 -41.32
N ALA A 48 31.66 -17.42 -41.84
CA ALA A 48 32.18 -18.23 -42.96
C ALA A 48 31.14 -19.20 -43.59
N ASP A 49 31.45 -19.64 -44.82
CA ASP A 49 31.16 -20.91 -45.51
C ASP A 49 29.73 -21.45 -45.78
N LEU A 50 29.48 -21.65 -47.08
CA LEU A 50 28.39 -22.39 -47.77
C LEU A 50 28.81 -23.90 -47.96
N PRO A 51 28.04 -24.86 -48.57
CA PRO A 51 26.90 -24.71 -49.51
C PRO A 51 25.74 -25.77 -49.53
N PHE A 52 24.66 -25.47 -50.29
CA PHE A 52 23.70 -26.36 -51.05
C PHE A 52 22.99 -27.54 -50.31
N SER A 53 21.67 -27.79 -50.42
CA SER A 53 20.88 -28.00 -51.66
C SER A 53 19.34 -28.11 -51.45
N GLU A 54 18.57 -27.76 -52.50
CA GLU A 54 17.27 -28.26 -53.01
C GLU A 54 16.06 -28.73 -52.13
N LEU A 55 14.90 -28.14 -52.46
CA LEU A 55 13.52 -28.67 -52.58
C LEU A 55 12.96 -29.74 -51.60
N SER A 56 11.90 -29.37 -50.86
CA SER A 56 10.52 -29.82 -51.20
C SER A 56 9.44 -29.12 -50.34
N SER A 57 8.24 -28.96 -50.89
CA SER A 57 7.06 -28.36 -50.25
C SER A 57 6.08 -29.41 -49.71
N PRO A 58 5.39 -29.15 -48.59
CA PRO A 58 3.98 -29.56 -48.47
C PRO A 58 3.11 -28.43 -47.83
N PRO A 59 1.83 -28.70 -47.48
CA PRO A 59 0.61 -28.26 -48.18
C PRO A 59 -0.03 -26.96 -47.58
N PRO A 60 -1.09 -26.39 -48.17
CA PRO A 60 -1.66 -25.13 -47.68
C PRO A 60 -2.40 -25.33 -46.36
N ASN A 61 -2.09 -24.49 -45.36
CA ASN A 61 -2.85 -24.46 -44.12
C ASN A 61 -3.92 -23.35 -44.22
N ILE A 62 -5.18 -23.75 -44.13
CA ILE A 62 -6.33 -22.85 -44.12
C ILE A 62 -6.48 -22.33 -42.69
N TYR A 63 -6.16 -21.06 -42.46
CA TYR A 63 -6.82 -20.14 -41.51
C TYR A 63 -6.06 -18.80 -41.52
N ASP A 64 -6.56 -17.82 -42.27
CA ASP A 64 -6.28 -16.41 -41.97
C ASP A 64 -7.17 -16.01 -40.80
N PRO A 65 -6.64 -15.50 -39.66
CA PRO A 65 -7.42 -14.65 -38.79
C PRO A 65 -7.70 -13.33 -39.52
N PRO A 66 -8.88 -12.71 -39.36
CA PRO A 66 -9.17 -11.45 -40.02
C PRO A 66 -8.24 -10.35 -39.52
N GLU A 67 -7.63 -9.64 -40.47
CA GLU A 67 -6.87 -8.42 -40.24
C GLU A 67 -7.82 -7.33 -39.73
N VAL A 68 -7.84 -7.09 -38.41
CA VAL A 68 -8.67 -6.03 -37.82
C VAL A 68 -7.94 -4.70 -38.00
N VAL A 69 -8.38 -3.94 -39.00
CA VAL A 69 -8.03 -2.53 -39.15
C VAL A 69 -8.80 -1.73 -38.08
N CYS A 70 -8.10 -1.31 -37.03
CA CYS A 70 -8.64 -0.33 -36.09
C CYS A 70 -8.54 1.08 -36.69
N GLU A 71 -9.61 1.57 -37.32
CA GLU A 71 -9.78 3.01 -37.49
C GLU A 71 -10.06 3.66 -36.13
N ALA A 72 -9.46 4.83 -35.88
CA ALA A 72 -9.65 5.56 -34.64
C ALA A 72 -11.06 6.17 -34.57
N GLY A 73 -11.94 5.57 -33.76
CA GLY A 73 -13.27 6.07 -33.42
C GLY A 73 -13.43 6.15 -31.90
N LEU A 74 -14.11 7.20 -31.42
CA LEU A 74 -14.31 7.45 -29.99
C LEU A 74 -15.12 6.34 -29.32
N LEU A 75 -14.72 5.95 -28.11
CA LEU A 75 -15.44 5.02 -27.25
C LEU A 75 -16.10 5.80 -26.11
N ASP A 76 -17.32 6.28 -26.37
CA ASP A 76 -18.19 6.87 -25.37
C ASP A 76 -19.18 5.81 -24.86
N ASP A 77 -19.18 5.59 -23.54
CA ASP A 77 -20.09 4.72 -22.76
C ASP A 77 -19.94 3.18 -22.89
N VAL A 78 -20.16 2.46 -21.79
CA VAL A 78 -19.83 1.02 -21.62
C VAL A 78 -21.01 0.10 -21.99
N SER A 79 -22.08 0.65 -22.59
CA SER A 79 -23.28 -0.11 -22.95
C SER A 79 -23.10 -1.07 -24.16
N ASP A 80 -22.08 -0.89 -24.99
CA ASP A 80 -21.96 -1.57 -26.29
C ASP A 80 -21.07 -2.83 -26.31
N ILE A 81 -20.54 -3.29 -25.17
CA ILE A 81 -19.75 -4.54 -25.08
C ILE A 81 -20.61 -5.81 -25.28
N CYS A 82 -21.95 -5.71 -25.38
CA CYS A 82 -22.87 -6.85 -25.42
C CYS A 82 -23.76 -6.99 -26.67
N GLN A 83 -23.20 -6.87 -27.89
CA GLN A 83 -23.85 -7.39 -29.12
C GLN A 83 -22.90 -8.12 -30.09
N ALA A 84 -22.19 -9.17 -29.65
CA ALA A 84 -21.41 -10.02 -30.57
C ALA A 84 -21.24 -11.51 -30.16
N VAL A 85 -22.30 -12.20 -29.73
CA VAL A 85 -22.33 -13.69 -29.74
C VAL A 85 -23.67 -14.19 -30.31
N PRO A 86 -23.69 -14.75 -31.55
CA PRO A 86 -24.90 -15.36 -32.09
C PRO A 86 -25.31 -16.61 -31.31
N ALA A 87 -26.58 -16.67 -30.93
CA ALA A 87 -27.16 -17.78 -30.17
C ALA A 87 -27.33 -19.05 -31.02
N SER A 88 -26.24 -19.79 -31.26
CA SER A 88 -26.31 -21.14 -31.85
C SER A 88 -25.10 -22.03 -31.55
N GLN A 89 -24.83 -22.37 -30.28
CA GLN A 89 -24.29 -23.68 -29.85
C GLN A 89 -24.68 -23.97 -28.39
N ASN A 90 -25.95 -24.30 -28.17
CA ASN A 90 -26.44 -24.84 -26.90
C ASN A 90 -26.38 -26.37 -26.93
N ALA A 91 -25.41 -26.98 -26.25
CA ALA A 91 -25.51 -28.37 -25.78
C ALA A 91 -24.53 -28.61 -24.61
N ALA A 92 -25.06 -29.14 -23.51
CA ALA A 92 -24.34 -29.66 -22.35
C ALA A 92 -23.44 -28.69 -21.54
N LEU A 93 -24.06 -27.87 -20.67
CA LEU A 93 -24.01 -28.16 -19.22
C LEU A 93 -25.10 -27.42 -18.44
N ALA A 94 -26.12 -28.15 -17.94
CA ALA A 94 -27.08 -27.59 -16.99
C ALA A 94 -27.79 -28.70 -16.18
N ARG A 95 -27.59 -28.68 -14.85
CA ARG A 95 -28.32 -29.43 -13.79
C ARG A 95 -28.06 -30.97 -13.83
N ALA A 96 -27.84 -31.70 -12.73
CA ALA A 96 -28.32 -31.51 -11.35
C ALA A 96 -27.54 -32.39 -10.33
N THR A 97 -27.53 -31.95 -9.07
CA THR A 97 -27.60 -32.70 -7.79
C THR A 97 -26.99 -34.11 -7.64
N ASP A 98 -26.17 -34.24 -6.58
CA ASP A 98 -25.96 -35.36 -5.63
C ASP A 98 -26.21 -36.84 -6.00
N ALA A 99 -25.35 -37.65 -5.37
CA ALA A 99 -25.38 -39.11 -5.14
C ALA A 99 -24.64 -40.04 -6.14
N ASP A 100 -23.88 -40.94 -5.52
CA ASP A 100 -23.40 -42.25 -5.98
C ASP A 100 -22.60 -42.37 -7.30
N LEU A 101 -21.33 -42.79 -7.19
CA LEU A 101 -20.89 -44.17 -7.47
C LEU A 101 -19.37 -44.27 -7.69
N PHE A 102 -18.66 -44.98 -6.80
CA PHE A 102 -17.52 -45.82 -7.17
C PHE A 102 -17.31 -46.98 -6.16
N GLU A 103 -18.03 -48.08 -6.37
CA GLU A 103 -17.51 -49.42 -6.10
C GLU A 103 -16.45 -49.77 -7.18
N ALA A 104 -15.42 -50.59 -6.95
CA ALA A 104 -14.94 -51.21 -5.72
C ALA A 104 -13.47 -51.67 -5.88
N VAL A 105 -12.68 -51.57 -4.80
CA VAL A 105 -11.67 -52.59 -4.45
C VAL A 105 -11.72 -52.77 -2.93
N SER A 106 -11.85 -54.02 -2.49
CA SER A 106 -11.92 -54.39 -1.07
C SER A 106 -10.50 -54.61 -0.49
N LEU A 107 -10.25 -54.19 0.76
CA LEU A 107 -10.12 -55.13 1.89
C LEU A 107 -9.78 -54.44 3.23
N THR A 108 -10.63 -54.72 4.23
CA THR A 108 -10.34 -54.84 5.68
C THR A 108 -9.76 -53.67 6.50
N SER A 109 -10.61 -53.06 7.33
CA SER A 109 -10.33 -52.89 8.77
C SER A 109 -11.65 -52.82 9.56
N THR A 110 -11.69 -53.39 10.76
CA THR A 110 -12.94 -53.58 11.56
C THR A 110 -13.09 -52.56 12.69
N ALA A 111 -14.21 -51.84 12.70
CA ALA A 111 -14.83 -51.25 13.89
C ALA A 111 -15.53 -52.36 14.73
N PRO A 112 -16.21 -52.15 15.90
CA PRO A 112 -16.68 -50.87 16.51
C PRO A 112 -16.43 -50.82 18.06
N THR A 113 -17.08 -50.07 18.98
CA THR A 113 -18.36 -49.30 19.03
C THR A 113 -18.40 -48.30 20.21
N THR A 114 -19.40 -47.39 20.20
CA THR A 114 -20.13 -46.75 21.34
C THR A 114 -19.46 -45.80 22.35
N ILE A 115 -20.00 -44.57 22.36
CA ILE A 115 -20.24 -43.68 23.53
C ILE A 115 -21.78 -43.58 23.69
N PRO A 116 -22.34 -43.58 24.92
CA PRO A 116 -22.94 -42.36 25.54
C PRO A 116 -22.72 -42.34 27.09
N ASP A 117 -23.02 -41.32 27.91
CA ASP A 117 -23.49 -39.94 27.75
C ASP A 117 -23.12 -39.12 29.03
N GLU A 118 -23.42 -37.81 29.04
CA GLU A 118 -23.66 -36.93 30.21
C GLU A 118 -22.67 -36.80 31.41
N LEU A 119 -22.05 -35.60 31.51
CA LEU A 119 -22.33 -34.53 32.50
C LEU A 119 -21.96 -34.68 34.02
N ILE A 120 -21.72 -33.51 34.66
CA ILE A 120 -21.81 -33.18 36.11
C ILE A 120 -20.53 -33.31 36.99
N SER A 121 -19.85 -32.16 37.19
CA SER A 121 -19.61 -31.49 38.51
C SER A 121 -18.42 -31.80 39.46
N GLN A 122 -17.82 -30.69 39.95
CA GLN A 122 -17.20 -30.43 41.28
C GLN A 122 -16.00 -31.33 41.69
N THR A 123 -14.81 -30.80 42.01
CA THR A 123 -14.45 -29.82 43.06
C THR A 123 -14.77 -30.30 44.47
N ASP A 124 -13.79 -30.88 45.16
CA ASP A 124 -13.58 -30.70 46.63
C ASP A 124 -12.18 -31.24 47.01
N VAL A 125 -11.27 -30.38 47.49
CA VAL A 125 -10.96 -30.10 48.92
C VAL A 125 -10.06 -31.16 49.60
N ALA A 126 -8.75 -30.88 49.52
CA ALA A 126 -7.75 -30.77 50.60
C ALA A 126 -7.51 -31.86 51.68
N ALA A 127 -6.22 -31.96 52.06
CA ALA A 127 -5.64 -32.46 53.33
C ALA A 127 -5.73 -33.99 53.60
N ALA A 128 -4.87 -34.65 54.40
CA ALA A 128 -3.50 -34.42 54.91
C ALA A 128 -3.06 -35.70 55.69
N ALA A 129 -1.80 -36.09 55.88
CA ALA A 129 -0.49 -35.76 55.28
C ALA A 129 0.50 -36.91 55.64
N GLY A 130 1.68 -37.00 54.99
CA GLY A 130 2.57 -38.18 55.12
C GLY A 130 4.07 -37.91 54.96
N ALA A 131 4.68 -37.37 56.00
CA ALA A 131 6.13 -37.24 56.29
C ALA A 131 7.17 -37.63 55.21
N GLY A 132 7.87 -36.62 54.69
CA GLY A 132 9.33 -36.53 54.83
C GLY A 132 10.24 -37.24 53.83
N LEU A 133 10.65 -36.51 52.79
CA LEU A 133 12.04 -36.53 52.28
C LEU A 133 12.44 -35.10 51.94
N GLU A 134 13.68 -34.72 52.28
CA GLU A 134 14.22 -33.40 51.96
C GLU A 134 14.53 -33.28 50.47
N ALA A 135 14.05 -32.18 49.87
CA ALA A 135 14.59 -31.67 48.62
C ALA A 135 14.72 -30.15 48.78
N THR A 136 15.92 -29.70 49.16
CA THR A 136 16.29 -28.29 49.14
C THR A 136 16.37 -27.83 47.68
N SER A 137 15.22 -27.50 47.11
CA SER A 137 15.13 -26.90 45.78
C SER A 137 15.66 -25.48 45.87
N LEU A 138 16.97 -25.33 45.60
CA LEU A 138 17.55 -24.07 45.15
C LEU A 138 16.97 -23.76 43.77
N THR A 139 15.73 -23.26 43.75
CA THR A 139 15.25 -22.42 42.66
C THR A 139 16.03 -21.11 42.74
N VAL A 140 17.24 -21.14 42.18
CA VAL A 140 17.75 -19.95 41.51
C VAL A 140 16.76 -19.72 40.39
N ALA A 141 15.83 -18.76 40.59
CA ALA A 141 15.18 -18.14 39.46
C ALA A 141 16.32 -17.68 38.56
N ALA A 142 16.35 -18.15 37.31
CA ALA A 142 17.17 -17.49 36.31
C ALA A 142 16.81 -16.00 36.38
N PRO A 143 17.79 -15.08 36.35
CA PRO A 143 17.44 -13.68 36.18
C PRO A 143 16.52 -13.60 34.96
N VAL A 144 15.36 -12.98 35.13
CA VAL A 144 14.60 -12.49 33.99
C VAL A 144 15.49 -11.40 33.44
N THR A 145 16.31 -11.75 32.44
CA THR A 145 17.09 -10.76 31.71
C THR A 145 16.08 -10.00 30.87
N THR A 146 15.83 -8.76 31.28
CA THR A 146 15.25 -7.76 30.39
C THR A 146 16.14 -7.68 29.15
N PRO A 147 15.56 -7.53 27.94
CA PRO A 147 16.38 -7.29 26.77
C PRO A 147 17.17 -6.00 26.95
N ASP A 148 18.39 -5.98 26.42
CA ASP A 148 19.24 -4.78 26.43
C ASP A 148 18.76 -3.81 25.33
N GLU A 149 18.20 -4.33 24.24
CA GLU A 149 17.77 -3.60 23.05
C GLU A 149 16.35 -4.02 22.63
N LEU A 150 15.53 -3.07 22.17
CA LEU A 150 14.18 -3.32 21.64
C LEU A 150 14.09 -2.89 20.18
N VAL A 151 13.57 -3.77 19.30
CA VAL A 151 13.31 -3.45 17.90
C VAL A 151 11.81 -3.40 17.64
N ILE A 152 11.31 -2.21 17.38
CA ILE A 152 9.92 -1.95 17.03
C ILE A 152 9.83 -1.76 15.51
N ILE A 153 9.02 -2.59 14.86
CA ILE A 153 8.80 -2.52 13.41
C ILE A 153 7.33 -2.17 13.15
N ASP A 154 7.08 -1.23 12.26
CA ASP A 154 5.73 -0.94 11.80
C ASP A 154 5.27 -1.98 10.77
N ALA A 155 4.06 -2.53 10.93
CA ALA A 155 3.50 -3.50 9.98
C ALA A 155 3.17 -2.88 8.60
N GLY A 156 3.14 -1.55 8.48
CA GLY A 156 3.08 -0.86 7.19
C GLY A 156 4.35 -0.99 6.36
N VAL A 157 5.50 -1.34 6.97
CA VAL A 157 6.78 -1.45 6.24
C VAL A 157 6.76 -2.57 5.21
N GLN A 158 7.00 -2.23 3.94
CA GLN A 158 7.12 -3.21 2.86
C GLN A 158 8.05 -4.36 3.26
N ASP A 159 7.64 -5.61 3.02
CA ASP A 159 8.47 -6.79 3.29
C ASP A 159 9.00 -6.89 4.75
N TYR A 160 8.31 -6.30 5.75
CA TYR A 160 8.75 -6.35 7.16
C TYR A 160 9.07 -7.77 7.66
N GLN A 161 8.45 -8.81 7.08
CA GLN A 161 8.78 -10.20 7.37
C GLN A 161 10.25 -10.54 7.10
N LYS A 162 10.91 -9.92 6.11
CA LYS A 162 12.36 -10.08 5.87
C LYS A 162 13.20 -9.44 6.99
N LEU A 163 12.71 -8.35 7.59
CA LEU A 163 13.33 -7.74 8.77
C LEU A 163 13.21 -8.68 9.98
N LEU A 164 12.02 -9.25 10.20
CA LEU A 164 11.78 -10.26 11.25
C LEU A 164 12.63 -11.53 11.05
N ASP A 165 12.72 -12.04 9.82
CA ASP A 165 13.50 -13.23 9.47
C ASP A 165 15.01 -13.00 9.68
N ASP A 166 15.52 -11.81 9.35
CA ASP A 166 16.92 -11.43 9.61
C ASP A 166 17.20 -11.35 11.11
N LEU A 167 16.39 -10.61 11.88
CA LEU A 167 16.53 -10.49 13.34
C LEU A 167 16.46 -11.84 14.04
N ALA A 168 15.52 -12.71 13.64
CA ALA A 168 15.41 -14.08 14.15
C ALA A 168 16.65 -14.93 13.83
N SER A 169 17.30 -14.69 12.68
CA SER A 169 18.56 -15.36 12.33
C SER A 169 19.78 -14.85 13.13
N GLN A 170 19.69 -13.66 13.72
CA GLN A 170 20.73 -13.03 14.54
C GLN A 170 20.66 -13.41 16.04
N ALA A 171 19.63 -14.14 16.49
CA ALA A 171 19.34 -14.42 17.89
C ALA A 171 20.41 -15.26 18.66
N ASP A 172 21.40 -15.82 17.97
CA ASP A 172 22.58 -16.47 18.58
C ASP A 172 23.71 -15.47 18.95
N SER A 173 23.54 -14.17 18.64
CA SER A 173 24.49 -13.11 19.00
C SER A 173 24.32 -12.66 20.47
N SER A 174 25.34 -11.97 21.01
CA SER A 174 25.41 -11.67 22.45
C SER A 174 24.57 -10.48 22.93
N GLN A 175 23.72 -9.91 22.06
CA GLN A 175 22.80 -8.82 22.39
C GLN A 175 21.40 -9.41 22.59
N GLN A 176 20.76 -9.15 23.74
CA GLN A 176 19.39 -9.59 23.95
C GLN A 176 18.43 -8.58 23.31
N ARG A 177 18.13 -8.80 22.02
CA ARG A 177 17.09 -8.06 21.29
C ARG A 177 15.71 -8.69 21.46
N GLU A 178 14.74 -7.91 21.90
CA GLU A 178 13.31 -8.23 21.72
C GLU A 178 12.77 -7.53 20.48
N VAL A 179 11.79 -8.15 19.80
CA VAL A 179 11.20 -7.61 18.56
C VAL A 179 9.69 -7.52 18.69
N VAL A 180 9.13 -6.34 18.43
CA VAL A 180 7.70 -6.04 18.52
C VAL A 180 7.22 -5.45 17.20
N LEU A 181 6.03 -5.87 16.76
CA LEU A 181 5.37 -5.35 15.56
C LEU A 181 4.22 -4.42 15.98
N LEU A 182 4.17 -3.21 15.42
CA LEU A 182 3.01 -2.32 15.58
C LEU A 182 1.89 -2.74 14.65
N ASP A 183 0.64 -2.69 15.13
CA ASP A 183 -0.53 -2.87 14.28
C ASP A 183 -0.76 -1.60 13.44
N ALA A 184 -0.74 -1.76 12.11
CA ALA A 184 -0.94 -0.68 11.15
C ALA A 184 -2.32 0.00 11.28
N GLY A 185 -3.32 -0.67 11.86
CA GLY A 185 -4.67 -0.15 12.06
C GLY A 185 -4.87 0.62 13.36
N LEU A 186 -3.86 0.73 14.23
CA LEU A 186 -3.95 1.35 15.57
C LEU A 186 -2.99 2.54 15.75
N ASP A 187 -3.27 3.40 16.73
CA ASP A 187 -2.45 4.59 17.01
C ASP A 187 -1.06 4.17 17.53
N GLY A 188 -0.01 4.34 16.70
CA GLY A 188 1.33 3.86 17.00
C GLY A 188 2.01 4.58 18.17
N ILE A 189 1.69 5.86 18.43
CA ILE A 189 2.21 6.59 19.60
C ILE A 189 1.70 5.94 20.89
N SER A 190 0.41 5.58 20.93
CA SER A 190 -0.19 4.86 22.05
C SER A 190 0.37 3.44 22.19
N GLN A 191 0.52 2.71 21.08
CA GLN A 191 1.15 1.38 21.09
C GLN A 191 2.57 1.42 21.68
N ILE A 192 3.43 2.32 21.19
CA ILE A 192 4.81 2.49 21.69
C ILE A 192 4.80 2.89 23.16
N SER A 193 3.87 3.76 23.58
CA SER A 193 3.73 4.15 25.00
C SER A 193 3.41 2.95 25.90
N ASP A 194 2.47 2.10 25.49
CA ASP A 194 2.07 0.91 26.24
C ASP A 194 3.17 -0.17 26.24
N ILE A 195 3.93 -0.29 25.13
CA ILE A 195 5.10 -1.18 25.02
C ILE A 195 6.21 -0.71 25.97
N LEU A 196 6.69 0.53 25.83
CA LEU A 196 7.83 1.07 26.58
C LEU A 196 7.56 1.17 28.09
N ALA A 197 6.29 1.33 28.52
CA ALA A 197 5.90 1.27 29.92
C ALA A 197 6.19 -0.10 30.60
N GLY A 198 6.47 -1.15 29.82
CA GLY A 198 6.89 -2.46 30.31
C GLY A 198 8.40 -2.62 30.55
N TYR A 199 9.22 -1.66 30.12
CA TYR A 199 10.69 -1.75 30.13
C TYR A 199 11.34 -0.73 31.08
N SER A 200 12.62 -0.96 31.37
CA SER A 200 13.51 -0.07 32.13
C SER A 200 14.95 -0.46 31.81
N ASP A 201 15.87 0.51 31.85
CA ASP A 201 17.31 0.29 31.60
C ASP A 201 17.60 -0.28 30.18
N LEU A 202 16.81 0.08 29.15
CA LEU A 202 17.14 -0.22 27.75
C LEU A 202 18.36 0.58 27.27
N ASP A 203 19.33 -0.11 26.67
CA ASP A 203 20.47 0.50 25.97
C ASP A 203 20.02 1.10 24.62
N ALA A 204 19.04 0.51 23.93
CA ALA A 204 18.48 1.10 22.70
C ALA A 204 17.04 0.72 22.36
N VAL A 205 16.37 1.61 21.61
CA VAL A 205 15.16 1.33 20.85
C VAL A 205 15.41 1.63 19.37
N HIS A 206 15.28 0.61 18.52
CA HIS A 206 15.24 0.75 17.07
C HIS A 206 13.79 0.83 16.62
N LEU A 207 13.39 1.91 15.93
CA LEU A 207 12.04 2.09 15.41
C LEU A 207 12.08 2.18 13.89
N ILE A 208 11.50 1.19 13.21
CA ILE A 208 11.50 1.08 11.75
C ILE A 208 10.09 1.37 11.25
N SER A 209 9.95 2.43 10.46
CA SER A 209 8.70 2.77 9.79
C SER A 209 8.95 3.60 8.52
N HIS A 210 7.89 4.01 7.83
CA HIS A 210 7.96 4.96 6.74
C HIS A 210 8.11 6.40 7.26
N GLY A 211 8.90 7.23 6.57
CA GLY A 211 9.15 8.63 6.93
C GLY A 211 9.16 9.61 5.76
N SER A 212 9.16 10.90 6.09
CA SER A 212 9.60 12.04 5.27
C SER A 212 10.02 13.20 6.19
N ASP A 213 10.55 14.30 5.65
CA ASP A 213 11.01 15.46 6.46
C ASP A 213 9.96 15.94 7.47
N GLY A 214 10.25 15.75 8.75
CA GLY A 214 9.36 16.15 9.85
C GLY A 214 8.23 15.18 10.19
N VAL A 215 8.13 14.01 9.55
CA VAL A 215 7.04 13.04 9.77
C VAL A 215 7.57 11.60 9.79
N LEU A 216 7.29 10.87 10.87
CA LEU A 216 7.44 9.40 10.93
C LEU A 216 6.04 8.79 11.11
N SER A 217 5.59 7.96 10.16
CA SER A 217 4.31 7.24 10.26
C SER A 217 4.42 6.15 11.32
N LEU A 218 3.40 5.94 12.16
CA LEU A 218 3.39 4.95 13.25
C LEU A 218 1.99 4.38 13.43
N GLY A 219 1.77 3.17 12.93
CA GLY A 219 0.45 2.57 12.77
C GLY A 219 -0.44 3.46 11.90
N ASN A 220 -1.60 3.83 12.42
CA ASN A 220 -2.49 4.81 11.79
C ASN A 220 -2.24 6.27 12.24
N ALA A 221 -1.18 6.52 13.01
CA ALA A 221 -0.80 7.82 13.54
C ALA A 221 0.47 8.36 12.87
N ARG A 222 0.79 9.64 13.11
CA ARG A 222 2.03 10.28 12.67
C ARG A 222 2.73 10.93 13.84
N LEU A 223 4.04 10.74 13.94
CA LEU A 223 4.93 11.47 14.83
C LEU A 223 5.54 12.65 14.05
N ASP A 224 5.01 13.84 14.30
CA ASP A 224 5.52 15.13 13.81
C ASP A 224 5.65 16.11 14.98
N LEU A 225 6.12 17.34 14.73
CA LEU A 225 6.32 18.34 15.79
C LEU A 225 5.00 18.73 16.51
N GLY A 226 3.86 18.70 15.82
CA GLY A 226 2.55 19.01 16.38
C GLY A 226 1.97 17.86 17.20
N THR A 227 2.04 16.63 16.70
CA THR A 227 1.60 15.44 17.46
C THR A 227 2.52 15.14 18.64
N LEU A 228 3.83 15.38 18.51
CA LEU A 228 4.79 15.34 19.61
C LEU A 228 4.42 16.33 20.72
N GLN A 229 4.05 17.57 20.36
CA GLN A 229 3.60 18.57 21.35
C GLN A 229 2.30 18.14 22.03
N ASN A 230 1.32 17.66 21.26
CA ASN A 230 0.02 17.21 21.76
C ASN A 230 0.14 15.99 22.69
N ASN A 231 1.06 15.06 22.40
CA ASN A 231 1.30 13.82 23.15
C ASN A 231 2.54 13.90 24.07
N SER A 232 3.04 15.11 24.34
CA SER A 232 4.31 15.35 25.04
C SER A 232 4.45 14.61 26.37
N ALA A 233 3.37 14.48 27.16
CA ALA A 233 3.39 13.74 28.42
C ALA A 233 3.48 12.21 28.27
N GLN A 234 3.04 11.64 27.14
CA GLN A 234 3.26 10.22 26.82
C GLN A 234 4.70 10.00 26.37
N ILE A 235 5.21 10.89 25.50
CA ILE A 235 6.57 10.81 24.95
C ILE A 235 7.63 11.07 26.04
N GLU A 236 7.41 12.01 26.96
CA GLU A 236 8.27 12.20 28.15
C GLU A 236 8.33 10.92 29.02
N ALA A 237 7.22 10.17 29.11
CA ALA A 237 7.20 8.91 29.85
C ALA A 237 8.02 7.79 29.17
N TRP A 238 8.23 7.83 27.84
CA TRP A 238 9.10 6.88 27.14
C TRP A 238 10.52 6.91 27.69
N GLY A 239 11.01 8.08 28.12
CA GLY A 239 12.33 8.25 28.74
C GLY A 239 12.57 7.36 29.96
N SER A 240 11.51 6.91 30.65
CA SER A 240 11.63 6.01 31.80
C SER A 240 11.99 4.57 31.43
N ALA A 241 11.93 4.20 30.14
CA ALA A 241 12.30 2.88 29.65
C ALA A 241 13.81 2.73 29.40
N PHE A 242 14.54 3.84 29.24
CA PHE A 242 15.93 3.87 28.80
C PHE A 242 16.92 3.91 29.98
N ALA A 243 18.15 3.44 29.71
CA ALA A 243 19.32 3.70 30.54
C ALA A 243 19.78 5.17 30.42
N GLU A 244 20.74 5.60 31.27
CA GLU A 244 21.31 6.98 31.23
C GLU A 244 21.99 7.32 29.89
N THR A 245 22.37 6.31 29.11
CA THR A 245 22.95 6.41 27.76
C THR A 245 22.13 5.60 26.76
N GLY A 246 20.80 5.60 26.90
CA GLY A 246 19.92 4.86 25.99
C GLY A 246 19.70 5.60 24.67
N ASP A 247 19.80 4.87 23.56
CA ASP A 247 19.67 5.40 22.20
C ASP A 247 18.26 5.17 21.60
N ILE A 248 17.78 6.12 20.78
CA ILE A 248 16.62 5.95 19.90
C ILE A 248 17.08 6.05 18.44
N LEU A 249 16.94 4.98 17.67
CA LEU A 249 17.34 4.92 16.26
C LEU A 249 16.09 4.86 15.39
N LEU A 250 15.79 5.95 14.68
CA LEU A 250 14.62 6.10 13.81
C LEU A 250 14.99 5.82 12.35
N TYR A 251 14.55 4.68 11.84
CA TYR A 251 14.71 4.30 10.42
C TYR A 251 13.44 4.70 9.67
N GLY A 252 13.55 5.69 8.79
CA GLY A 252 12.50 6.23 7.95
C GLY A 252 13.08 7.32 7.03
N CYS A 253 12.73 7.31 5.74
CA CYS A 253 13.35 8.19 4.74
C CYS A 253 13.22 9.67 5.07
N ASP A 254 14.28 10.42 4.75
CA ASP A 254 14.36 11.88 4.73
C ASP A 254 13.92 12.56 6.05
N LEU A 255 13.80 11.80 7.16
CA LEU A 255 13.12 12.23 8.39
C LEU A 255 13.72 13.50 9.01
N ALA A 256 15.04 13.67 8.88
CA ALA A 256 15.80 14.84 9.34
C ALA A 256 16.40 15.69 8.20
N ALA A 257 15.94 15.50 6.95
CA ALA A 257 16.46 16.18 5.76
C ALA A 257 16.32 17.72 5.85
N GLY A 258 15.24 18.21 6.46
CA GLY A 258 14.93 19.63 6.57
C GLY A 258 14.82 20.14 8.01
N GLN A 259 14.47 21.42 8.13
CA GLN A 259 14.48 22.11 9.42
C GLN A 259 13.38 21.60 10.36
N ASP A 260 12.26 21.13 9.82
CA ASP A 260 11.14 20.63 10.60
C ASP A 260 11.47 19.23 11.15
N GLY A 261 12.04 18.33 10.32
CA GLY A 261 12.66 17.07 10.74
C GLY A 261 13.70 17.24 11.85
N GLN A 262 14.69 18.10 11.65
CA GLN A 262 15.71 18.35 12.66
C GLN A 262 15.14 18.93 13.97
N THR A 263 14.03 19.65 13.90
CA THR A 263 13.32 20.16 15.09
C THR A 263 12.51 19.08 15.79
N LEU A 264 11.92 18.14 15.05
CA LEU A 264 11.27 16.94 15.58
C LEU A 264 12.27 16.10 16.38
N ILE A 265 13.40 15.71 15.79
CA ILE A 265 14.44 14.90 16.45
C ILE A 265 15.01 15.62 17.68
N ALA A 266 15.23 16.94 17.58
CA ALA A 266 15.65 17.77 18.70
C ALA A 266 14.67 17.74 19.89
N SER A 267 13.37 17.82 19.60
CA SER A 267 12.31 17.86 20.60
C SER A 267 12.05 16.49 21.22
N LEU A 268 12.22 15.41 20.43
CA LEU A 268 12.11 14.04 20.93
C LEU A 268 13.21 13.74 21.95
N SER A 269 14.48 14.02 21.61
CA SER A 269 15.62 13.88 22.52
C SER A 269 15.46 14.72 23.81
N GLU A 270 14.93 15.95 23.71
CA GLU A 270 14.69 16.79 24.90
C GLU A 270 13.56 16.25 25.80
N LEU A 271 12.52 15.62 25.23
CA LEU A 271 11.42 15.03 25.99
C LEU A 271 11.78 13.68 26.63
N THR A 272 12.42 12.77 25.89
CA THR A 272 12.78 11.44 26.39
C THR A 272 14.03 11.48 27.27
N GLY A 273 14.91 12.47 27.08
CA GLY A 273 16.24 12.49 27.68
C GLY A 273 17.21 11.47 27.06
N ALA A 274 16.77 10.74 26.03
CA ALA A 274 17.58 9.80 25.27
C ALA A 274 18.35 10.51 24.15
N ASP A 275 19.45 9.89 23.73
CA ASP A 275 20.17 10.30 22.55
C ASP A 275 19.47 9.71 21.30
N VAL A 276 19.34 10.49 20.22
CA VAL A 276 18.46 10.14 19.08
C VAL A 276 19.19 10.26 17.74
N ALA A 277 19.05 9.24 16.88
CA ALA A 277 19.54 9.20 15.52
C ALA A 277 18.39 9.06 14.51
N ALA A 278 18.49 9.73 13.38
CA ALA A 278 17.56 9.62 12.25
C ALA A 278 18.29 9.82 10.91
N SER A 279 17.72 9.25 9.84
CA SER A 279 18.17 9.45 8.45
C SER A 279 17.92 10.89 8.02
N ASP A 280 18.87 11.52 7.32
CA ASP A 280 18.68 12.80 6.62
C ASP A 280 18.55 12.65 5.10
N ASP A 281 18.66 11.42 4.57
CA ASP A 281 18.26 11.04 3.22
C ASP A 281 17.42 9.74 3.18
N LYS A 282 17.36 9.08 2.02
CA LYS A 282 16.52 7.91 1.76
C LYS A 282 17.02 6.67 2.51
N THR A 283 16.22 6.14 3.43
CA THR A 283 16.53 4.87 4.11
C THR A 283 16.04 3.65 3.30
N GLY A 284 16.94 2.71 3.00
CA GLY A 284 16.63 1.39 2.43
C GLY A 284 17.59 0.94 1.33
N SER A 285 17.09 0.85 0.09
CA SER A 285 17.80 0.20 -1.01
C SER A 285 18.80 1.12 -1.72
N ALA A 286 20.07 0.69 -1.72
CA ALA A 286 21.14 1.30 -2.52
C ALA A 286 20.90 1.26 -4.03
N LEU A 287 19.97 0.42 -4.52
CA LEU A 287 19.55 0.42 -5.93
C LEU A 287 18.57 1.55 -6.25
N LEU A 288 17.83 2.04 -5.24
CA LEU A 288 16.91 3.17 -5.34
C LEU A 288 17.53 4.50 -4.86
N GLY A 289 18.81 4.46 -4.47
CA GLY A 289 19.59 5.63 -4.07
C GLY A 289 19.47 6.00 -2.59
N GLY A 290 19.16 5.03 -1.73
CA GLY A 290 19.16 5.18 -0.27
C GLY A 290 20.09 4.17 0.43
N ASP A 291 20.31 4.31 1.74
CA ASP A 291 21.07 3.34 2.53
C ASP A 291 20.53 3.17 3.97
N TRP A 292 21.34 2.79 4.95
CA TRP A 292 20.88 2.47 6.32
C TRP A 292 21.68 3.21 7.39
N ASP A 293 22.47 4.20 6.99
CA ASP A 293 23.12 5.11 7.90
C ASP A 293 22.06 6.07 8.51
N LEU A 294 22.40 6.71 9.64
CA LEU A 294 21.54 7.66 10.35
C LEU A 294 22.38 8.91 10.62
N GLU A 295 22.36 9.85 9.68
CA GLU A 295 23.29 10.97 9.58
C GLU A 295 23.03 12.03 10.66
N TYR A 296 21.75 12.22 11.00
CA TYR A 296 21.34 13.27 11.93
C TYR A 296 21.27 12.74 13.35
N ILE A 297 22.28 13.10 14.14
CA ILE A 297 22.43 12.66 15.53
C ILE A 297 22.21 13.82 16.51
N ARG A 298 21.44 13.54 17.56
CA ARG A 298 21.20 14.39 18.72
C ARG A 298 21.60 13.63 19.98
N GLY A 299 22.87 13.76 20.35
CA GLY A 299 23.45 12.99 21.43
C GLY A 299 24.81 12.40 21.08
N HIS A 300 25.15 11.29 21.72
CA HIS A 300 26.14 10.30 21.28
C HIS A 300 25.36 9.01 21.00
N ILE A 301 25.78 8.23 20.00
CA ILE A 301 25.14 6.97 19.65
C ILE A 301 26.22 5.91 19.72
N GLU A 302 26.11 5.02 20.70
CA GLU A 302 26.99 3.86 20.84
C GLU A 302 26.40 2.60 20.18
N THR A 303 25.10 2.60 19.92
CA THR A 303 24.36 1.48 19.33
C THR A 303 24.72 1.20 17.88
N VAL A 304 24.69 -0.08 17.51
CA VAL A 304 24.98 -0.59 16.16
C VAL A 304 23.65 -0.88 15.44
N PRO A 305 23.50 -0.64 14.11
CA PRO A 305 22.26 -0.96 13.40
C PRO A 305 21.75 -2.39 13.64
N ALA A 306 20.44 -2.53 13.85
CA ALA A 306 19.82 -3.81 14.22
C ALA A 306 19.91 -4.92 13.16
N PHE A 307 20.10 -4.55 11.89
CA PHE A 307 19.99 -5.44 10.74
C PHE A 307 21.34 -5.94 10.22
N SER A 308 21.36 -7.16 9.69
CA SER A 308 22.58 -7.71 9.11
C SER A 308 22.98 -6.96 7.83
N THR A 309 24.29 -6.89 7.56
CA THR A 309 24.81 -6.35 6.30
C THR A 309 24.33 -7.13 5.07
N ALA A 310 23.88 -8.37 5.25
CA ALA A 310 23.29 -9.18 4.19
C ALA A 310 21.84 -8.76 3.89
N LEU A 311 21.04 -8.42 4.91
CA LEU A 311 19.71 -7.86 4.72
C LEU A 311 19.80 -6.46 4.09
N MET A 312 20.55 -5.55 4.72
CA MET A 312 20.69 -4.15 4.25
C MET A 312 21.17 -4.08 2.80
N GLY A 313 22.15 -4.91 2.41
CA GLY A 313 22.67 -4.96 1.04
C GLY A 313 21.79 -5.69 0.01
N ASN A 314 20.70 -6.35 0.42
CA ASN A 314 19.74 -7.02 -0.47
C ASN A 314 18.30 -6.47 -0.34
N TRP A 315 18.10 -5.43 0.48
CA TRP A 315 16.83 -4.73 0.59
C TRP A 315 16.49 -4.02 -0.74
N LEU A 316 15.23 -4.11 -1.16
CA LEU A 316 14.78 -3.62 -2.47
C LEU A 316 13.83 -2.42 -2.41
N GLY A 317 13.26 -2.10 -1.24
CA GLY A 317 12.37 -0.96 -1.04
C GLY A 317 13.06 0.27 -0.47
N LEU A 318 12.27 1.31 -0.21
CA LEU A 318 12.63 2.46 0.62
C LEU A 318 11.60 2.61 1.73
N LEU A 319 12.00 3.20 2.85
CA LEU A 319 11.12 3.54 3.98
C LEU A 319 10.46 4.92 3.78
N ASP A 320 9.93 5.16 2.58
CA ASP A 320 9.48 6.47 2.06
C ASP A 320 7.96 6.65 2.20
N THR A 321 7.47 7.89 2.35
CA THR A 321 6.02 8.21 2.40
C THR A 321 5.60 8.96 1.15
N PHE A 322 4.45 8.62 0.55
CA PHE A 322 4.00 9.24 -0.70
C PHE A 322 3.35 10.60 -0.46
N THR A 323 4.17 11.59 -0.08
CA THR A 323 3.70 12.90 0.34
C THR A 323 3.42 13.83 -0.84
N VAL A 324 2.15 14.25 -0.98
CA VAL A 324 1.71 15.27 -1.93
C VAL A 324 2.05 16.66 -1.39
N THR A 325 2.93 17.38 -2.09
CA THR A 325 3.46 18.70 -1.67
C THR A 325 3.02 19.86 -2.57
N THR A 326 2.33 19.57 -3.68
CA THR A 326 1.86 20.60 -4.64
C THR A 326 0.44 20.32 -5.17
N THR A 327 -0.28 21.39 -5.53
CA THR A 327 -1.60 21.30 -6.19
C THR A 327 -1.52 21.09 -7.72
N ALA A 328 -0.35 20.79 -8.26
CA ALA A 328 -0.18 20.48 -9.68
C ALA A 328 -0.91 19.19 -10.08
N ASP A 329 -1.39 19.12 -11.33
CA ASP A 329 -2.05 17.93 -11.88
C ASP A 329 -1.04 16.80 -12.20
N SER A 330 0.23 17.15 -12.42
CA SER A 330 1.32 16.21 -12.67
C SER A 330 2.66 16.75 -12.12
N ASP A 331 3.77 16.12 -12.53
CA ASP A 331 5.13 16.31 -12.00
C ASP A 331 5.30 15.88 -10.52
N ALA A 332 6.55 15.90 -10.04
CA ALA A 332 6.94 15.43 -8.71
C ALA A 332 6.20 16.17 -7.58
N GLY A 333 5.76 15.42 -6.57
CA GLY A 333 4.98 15.93 -5.43
C GLY A 333 3.49 16.18 -5.72
N SER A 334 2.99 15.87 -6.91
CA SER A 334 1.56 15.88 -7.22
C SER A 334 0.87 14.60 -6.74
N LEU A 335 -0.45 14.67 -6.47
CA LEU A 335 -1.26 13.48 -6.16
C LEU A 335 -1.22 12.44 -7.28
N ARG A 336 -1.15 12.89 -8.54
CA ARG A 336 -1.00 11.97 -9.68
C ARG A 336 0.30 11.19 -9.60
N GLN A 337 1.40 11.85 -9.25
CA GLN A 337 2.69 11.19 -9.10
C GLN A 337 2.69 10.28 -7.87
N ALA A 338 2.15 10.71 -6.73
CA ALA A 338 2.02 9.87 -5.53
C ALA A 338 1.22 8.58 -5.79
N ILE A 339 0.13 8.63 -6.57
CA ILE A 339 -0.60 7.43 -6.99
C ILE A 339 0.24 6.57 -7.96
N ILE A 340 0.94 7.16 -8.94
CA ILE A 340 1.82 6.40 -9.85
C ILE A 340 2.95 5.71 -9.09
N ASP A 341 3.48 6.37 -8.06
CA ASP A 341 4.55 5.84 -7.23
C ASP A 341 3.99 4.71 -6.36
N ALA A 342 2.87 4.89 -5.64
CA ALA A 342 2.22 3.82 -4.88
C ALA A 342 1.90 2.58 -5.75
N GLU A 343 1.32 2.76 -6.95
CA GLU A 343 1.07 1.68 -7.93
C GLU A 343 2.34 0.98 -8.46
N ALA A 344 3.53 1.45 -8.11
CA ALA A 344 4.81 0.81 -8.39
C ALA A 344 5.44 0.12 -7.16
N HIS A 345 4.84 0.23 -5.96
CA HIS A 345 5.30 -0.37 -4.72
C HIS A 345 4.29 -1.41 -4.22
N ALA A 346 4.69 -2.69 -4.27
CA ALA A 346 3.85 -3.77 -3.77
C ALA A 346 3.73 -3.70 -2.24
N GLY A 347 2.53 -3.42 -1.72
CA GLY A 347 2.26 -3.33 -0.30
C GLY A 347 0.94 -2.63 0.04
N LEU A 348 0.83 -2.20 1.30
CA LEU A 348 -0.09 -1.15 1.71
C LEU A 348 0.71 0.16 1.72
N ASP A 349 0.32 1.11 0.87
CA ASP A 349 0.97 2.41 0.82
C ASP A 349 0.12 3.50 1.49
N THR A 350 0.76 4.56 1.98
CA THR A 350 0.07 5.76 2.48
C THR A 350 0.45 7.00 1.67
N ILE A 351 -0.55 7.63 1.08
CA ILE A 351 -0.48 8.92 0.39
C ILE A 351 -0.96 10.00 1.36
N GLU A 352 -0.03 10.81 1.84
CA GLU A 352 -0.27 11.98 2.70
C GLU A 352 -0.25 13.29 1.90
N PHE A 353 -0.70 14.39 2.53
CA PHE A 353 -0.69 15.72 1.95
C PHE A 353 0.02 16.69 2.89
N ASN A 354 1.02 17.41 2.37
CA ASN A 354 1.74 18.48 3.04
C ASN A 354 1.87 19.69 2.10
N ILE A 355 0.75 20.13 1.53
CA ILE A 355 0.74 21.20 0.54
C ILE A 355 0.75 22.56 1.25
N GLY A 356 1.96 23.12 1.42
CA GLY A 356 2.18 24.46 1.94
C GLY A 356 1.73 24.69 3.39
N GLY A 357 1.66 25.96 3.81
CA GLY A 357 1.36 26.37 5.19
C GLY A 357 -0.10 26.18 5.65
N GLY A 358 -0.87 25.30 5.00
CA GLY A 358 -2.23 24.93 5.37
C GLY A 358 -3.36 25.75 4.75
N GLY A 359 -4.58 25.38 5.13
CA GLY A 359 -5.82 25.86 4.50
C GLY A 359 -6.24 25.01 3.28
N VAL A 360 -7.30 25.43 2.58
CA VAL A 360 -7.85 24.67 1.44
C VAL A 360 -6.89 24.65 0.25
N GLN A 361 -6.67 23.45 -0.30
CA GLN A 361 -5.80 23.16 -1.44
C GLN A 361 -6.63 22.51 -2.55
N THR A 362 -6.85 23.21 -3.65
CA THR A 362 -7.60 22.67 -4.80
C THR A 362 -6.65 22.11 -5.84
N ILE A 363 -6.66 20.79 -6.02
CA ILE A 363 -5.99 20.08 -7.11
C ILE A 363 -6.93 20.06 -8.31
N LEU A 364 -6.57 20.78 -9.37
CA LEU A 364 -7.34 20.83 -10.61
C LEU A 364 -6.99 19.61 -11.48
N VAL A 365 -7.76 18.53 -11.35
CA VAL A 365 -7.46 17.25 -12.00
C VAL A 365 -7.70 17.32 -13.51
N GLY A 366 -6.75 16.82 -14.29
CA GLY A 366 -6.80 16.79 -15.75
C GLY A 366 -6.38 18.10 -16.42
N THR A 367 -5.80 19.06 -15.69
CA THR A 367 -5.36 20.34 -16.26
C THR A 367 -4.26 20.21 -17.32
N ASP A 368 -3.40 19.19 -17.22
CA ASP A 368 -2.28 18.99 -18.14
C ASP A 368 -2.63 18.13 -19.37
N SER A 369 -3.63 17.25 -19.23
CA SER A 369 -3.90 16.17 -20.20
C SER A 369 -5.39 15.92 -20.52
N GLY A 370 -6.31 16.49 -19.74
CA GLY A 370 -7.73 16.16 -19.79
C GLY A 370 -8.08 14.77 -19.19
N VAL A 371 -7.12 14.09 -18.58
CA VAL A 371 -7.26 12.72 -18.06
C VAL A 371 -7.48 12.74 -16.54
N ARG A 372 -8.38 11.88 -16.05
CA ARG A 372 -8.58 11.59 -14.61
C ARG A 372 -7.28 11.18 -13.90
N LEU A 373 -7.31 11.07 -12.58
CA LEU A 373 -6.22 10.43 -11.82
C LEU A 373 -6.02 8.97 -12.28
N PRO A 374 -4.82 8.39 -12.05
CA PRO A 374 -4.58 6.99 -12.34
C PRO A 374 -5.59 6.08 -11.62
N THR A 375 -5.77 4.87 -12.14
CA THR A 375 -6.50 3.83 -11.41
C THR A 375 -5.66 3.39 -10.21
N ILE A 376 -6.33 3.14 -9.09
CA ILE A 376 -5.74 2.54 -7.88
C ILE A 376 -6.02 1.04 -7.98
N GLY A 377 -4.97 0.28 -8.27
CA GLY A 377 -4.93 -1.16 -8.43
C GLY A 377 -4.38 -1.89 -7.22
N GLU A 378 -3.54 -1.28 -6.38
CA GLU A 378 -3.03 -1.88 -5.14
C GLU A 378 -3.62 -1.20 -3.89
N THR A 379 -3.38 -1.77 -2.70
CA THR A 379 -4.03 -1.32 -1.47
C THR A 379 -3.38 -0.02 -0.97
N VAL A 380 -4.17 1.05 -0.82
CA VAL A 380 -3.64 2.37 -0.45
C VAL A 380 -4.52 3.08 0.59
N ILE A 381 -3.89 3.81 1.50
CA ILE A 381 -4.51 4.85 2.32
C ILE A 381 -4.26 6.20 1.63
N ILE A 382 -5.33 6.89 1.23
CA ILE A 382 -5.26 8.31 0.80
C ILE A 382 -5.82 9.15 1.94
N ASP A 383 -4.92 9.74 2.74
CA ASP A 383 -5.28 10.50 3.93
C ASP A 383 -5.24 12.01 3.69
N GLY A 384 -6.37 12.60 3.30
CA GLY A 384 -6.54 14.05 3.23
C GLY A 384 -6.57 14.77 4.59
N THR A 385 -6.58 14.04 5.72
CA THR A 385 -6.57 14.65 7.06
C THR A 385 -5.15 15.04 7.52
N SER A 386 -4.12 14.43 6.95
CA SER A 386 -2.70 14.81 7.09
C SER A 386 -2.38 16.26 6.68
N GLN A 387 -3.21 16.89 5.82
CA GLN A 387 -3.00 18.26 5.32
C GLN A 387 -2.92 19.29 6.47
N PRO A 388 -1.83 20.07 6.57
CA PRO A 388 -1.66 21.10 7.59
C PRO A 388 -2.89 22.01 7.78
N GLY A 389 -3.33 22.12 9.04
CA GLY A 389 -4.49 22.91 9.44
C GLY A 389 -5.83 22.18 9.37
N TYR A 390 -5.86 20.87 9.05
CA TYR A 390 -7.09 20.08 9.15
C TYR A 390 -7.67 20.13 10.57
N ALA A 391 -8.98 20.32 10.67
CA ALA A 391 -9.69 20.50 11.93
C ALA A 391 -11.11 19.87 11.89
N GLY A 392 -11.23 18.69 11.28
CA GLY A 392 -12.51 17.99 11.10
C GLY A 392 -13.32 18.44 9.88
N VAL A 393 -12.74 19.26 9.01
CA VAL A 393 -13.30 19.64 7.70
C VAL A 393 -12.22 19.39 6.65
N PRO A 394 -12.51 18.63 5.57
CA PRO A 394 -11.60 18.41 4.46
C PRO A 394 -10.93 19.69 3.92
N LEU A 395 -9.62 19.63 3.71
CA LEU A 395 -8.85 20.72 3.11
C LEU A 395 -8.38 20.45 1.68
N ILE A 396 -8.31 19.19 1.26
CA ILE A 396 -7.94 18.82 -0.11
C ILE A 396 -9.20 18.76 -0.98
N GLU A 397 -9.28 19.59 -2.03
CA GLU A 397 -10.33 19.52 -3.05
C GLU A 397 -9.76 18.93 -4.35
N LEU A 398 -10.29 17.79 -4.77
CA LEU A 398 -10.13 17.25 -6.12
C LEU A 398 -11.23 17.82 -7.00
N ASP A 399 -10.90 18.83 -7.81
CA ASP A 399 -11.82 19.47 -8.75
C ASP A 399 -11.64 18.84 -10.15
N GLY A 400 -12.65 18.08 -10.58
CA GLY A 400 -12.66 17.34 -11.84
C GLY A 400 -13.02 18.15 -13.08
N THR A 401 -13.14 19.49 -13.01
CA THR A 401 -13.66 20.32 -14.13
C THR A 401 -12.89 20.16 -15.45
N ASN A 402 -11.60 19.83 -15.40
CA ASN A 402 -10.77 19.64 -16.60
C ASN A 402 -10.74 18.19 -17.10
N VAL A 403 -11.33 17.22 -16.37
CA VAL A 403 -11.39 15.83 -16.79
C VAL A 403 -12.42 15.66 -17.90
N SER A 404 -11.98 15.13 -19.03
CA SER A 404 -12.82 14.90 -20.22
C SER A 404 -13.74 13.68 -20.08
N ALA A 405 -13.25 12.60 -19.45
CA ALA A 405 -14.02 11.39 -19.15
C ALA A 405 -13.43 10.64 -17.94
N GLY A 406 -14.31 10.08 -17.11
CA GLY A 406 -13.95 9.24 -15.96
C GLY A 406 -14.41 9.78 -14.60
N THR A 407 -14.12 8.97 -13.58
CA THR A 407 -14.39 9.23 -12.15
C THR A 407 -13.28 10.10 -11.52
N GLY A 408 -13.50 10.56 -10.29
CA GLY A 408 -12.45 11.19 -9.48
C GLY A 408 -11.38 10.20 -9.03
N LEU A 409 -11.77 9.27 -8.15
CA LEU A 409 -10.95 8.12 -7.74
C LEU A 409 -11.55 6.82 -8.27
N MET A 410 -10.70 5.86 -8.63
CA MET A 410 -11.06 4.55 -9.15
C MET A 410 -10.32 3.47 -8.38
N LEU A 411 -10.98 2.85 -7.40
CA LEU A 411 -10.52 1.64 -6.72
C LEU A 411 -10.88 0.44 -7.59
N PHE A 412 -9.90 -0.36 -7.98
CA PHE A 412 -10.06 -1.38 -9.00
C PHE A 412 -9.21 -2.62 -8.73
N ASP A 413 -9.76 -3.79 -9.07
CA ASP A 413 -9.16 -5.11 -8.83
C ASP A 413 -9.02 -5.47 -7.33
N THR A 414 -9.00 -6.76 -7.08
CA THR A 414 -8.87 -7.41 -5.77
C THR A 414 -7.59 -7.06 -5.03
N THR A 415 -6.56 -6.57 -5.73
CA THR A 415 -5.33 -6.06 -5.13
C THR A 415 -5.50 -4.70 -4.44
N SER A 416 -6.58 -3.95 -4.75
CA SER A 416 -6.93 -2.69 -4.07
C SER A 416 -7.80 -2.90 -2.81
N ASP A 417 -8.19 -4.13 -2.50
CA ASP A 417 -9.07 -4.47 -1.38
C ASP A 417 -8.56 -3.90 -0.05
N GLY A 418 -9.46 -3.36 0.78
CA GLY A 418 -9.08 -2.74 2.05
C GLY A 418 -8.56 -1.30 1.96
N SER A 419 -8.40 -0.73 0.75
CA SER A 419 -7.98 0.68 0.58
C SER A 419 -8.84 1.66 1.39
N THR A 420 -8.22 2.74 1.87
CA THR A 420 -8.88 3.80 2.64
C THR A 420 -8.82 5.13 1.90
N VAL A 421 -9.93 5.86 1.88
CA VAL A 421 -10.01 7.24 1.34
C VAL A 421 -10.66 8.12 2.40
N THR A 422 -9.91 9.09 2.93
CA THR A 422 -10.39 9.96 4.02
C THR A 422 -10.05 11.43 3.84
N GLY A 423 -10.90 12.31 4.37
CA GLY A 423 -10.63 13.75 4.47
C GLY A 423 -10.58 14.54 3.16
N LEU A 424 -11.11 14.00 2.04
CA LEU A 424 -11.10 14.65 0.73
C LEU A 424 -12.43 15.33 0.39
N VAL A 425 -12.37 16.39 -0.42
CA VAL A 425 -13.51 16.90 -1.19
C VAL A 425 -13.36 16.44 -2.63
N ILE A 426 -14.37 15.75 -3.19
CA ILE A 426 -14.31 15.15 -4.53
C ILE A 426 -15.52 15.58 -5.34
N ASN A 427 -15.30 16.40 -6.36
CA ASN A 427 -16.39 17.09 -7.03
C ASN A 427 -16.12 17.42 -8.51
N ARG A 428 -17.19 17.78 -9.23
CA ARG A 428 -17.15 18.22 -10.64
C ARG A 428 -16.57 17.20 -11.65
N PHE A 429 -16.44 15.92 -11.29
CA PHE A 429 -16.02 14.89 -12.24
C PHE A 429 -17.14 14.53 -13.25
N PRO A 430 -16.79 14.12 -14.49
CA PRO A 430 -17.79 13.83 -15.53
C PRO A 430 -18.52 12.49 -15.34
N THR A 431 -18.10 11.62 -14.41
CA THR A 431 -18.91 10.51 -13.91
C THR A 431 -19.04 10.57 -12.39
N SER A 432 -18.66 9.53 -11.65
CA SER A 432 -18.77 9.47 -10.19
C SER A 432 -17.65 10.23 -9.48
N GLY A 433 -17.83 10.54 -8.20
CA GLY A 433 -16.73 11.02 -7.35
C GLY A 433 -15.73 9.89 -7.04
N ILE A 434 -16.22 8.79 -6.47
CA ILE A 434 -15.46 7.55 -6.26
C ILE A 434 -16.16 6.41 -7.01
N PHE A 435 -15.37 5.60 -7.71
CA PHE A 435 -15.82 4.36 -8.35
C PHE A 435 -15.06 3.17 -7.76
N ILE A 436 -15.80 2.15 -7.34
CA ILE A 436 -15.31 0.88 -6.78
C ILE A 436 -15.68 -0.23 -7.75
N SER A 437 -14.72 -1.04 -8.21
CA SER A 437 -14.98 -2.05 -9.23
C SER A 437 -14.06 -3.27 -9.12
N LEU A 438 -14.65 -4.47 -9.02
CA LEU A 438 -13.93 -5.74 -8.82
C LEU A 438 -13.12 -5.80 -7.51
N SER A 439 -13.45 -4.94 -6.54
CA SER A 439 -12.70 -4.74 -5.30
C SER A 439 -13.63 -4.60 -4.07
N SER A 440 -13.12 -4.85 -2.86
CA SER A 440 -13.92 -5.03 -1.65
C SER A 440 -13.28 -4.47 -0.37
N GLY A 441 -14.06 -4.35 0.70
CA GLY A 441 -13.54 -4.03 2.04
C GLY A 441 -13.01 -2.60 2.24
N HIS A 442 -13.28 -1.66 1.34
CA HIS A 442 -12.71 -0.31 1.42
C HIS A 442 -13.33 0.53 2.55
N THR A 443 -12.55 1.45 3.11
CA THR A 443 -13.00 2.43 4.11
C THR A 443 -13.06 3.83 3.48
N ILE A 444 -14.25 4.42 3.39
CA ILE A 444 -14.46 5.76 2.81
C ILE A 444 -15.11 6.64 3.89
N GLN A 445 -14.35 7.55 4.49
CA GLN A 445 -14.78 8.29 5.69
C GLN A 445 -14.45 9.79 5.62
N GLY A 446 -15.29 10.63 6.23
CA GLY A 446 -15.03 12.06 6.37
C GLY A 446 -14.94 12.87 5.06
N ASN A 447 -15.33 12.29 3.92
CA ASN A 447 -15.20 12.90 2.59
C ASN A 447 -16.43 13.75 2.24
N TYR A 448 -16.23 14.85 1.50
CA TYR A 448 -17.30 15.71 0.98
C TYR A 448 -17.43 15.49 -0.54
N ILE A 449 -18.45 14.76 -0.98
CA ILE A 449 -18.55 14.27 -2.36
C ILE A 449 -19.75 14.91 -3.06
N GLY A 450 -19.48 15.70 -4.11
CA GLY A 450 -20.47 16.48 -4.86
C GLY A 450 -20.76 17.88 -4.28
N THR A 451 -20.00 18.31 -3.29
CA THR A 451 -20.10 19.64 -2.65
C THR A 451 -18.76 20.38 -2.68
N ASP A 452 -18.75 21.66 -2.30
CA ASP A 452 -17.53 22.41 -2.02
C ASP A 452 -16.94 22.08 -0.64
N THR A 453 -15.79 22.66 -0.31
CA THR A 453 -15.06 22.45 0.96
C THR A 453 -15.82 22.88 2.21
N THR A 454 -17.00 23.50 2.08
CA THR A 454 -17.90 23.78 3.21
C THR A 454 -18.95 22.69 3.44
N GLY A 455 -19.15 21.80 2.47
CA GLY A 455 -20.25 20.83 2.45
C GLY A 455 -21.63 21.45 2.16
N LEU A 456 -21.72 22.77 1.98
CA LEU A 456 -22.99 23.51 1.88
C LEU A 456 -23.38 23.89 0.45
N ILE A 457 -22.43 23.97 -0.49
CA ILE A 457 -22.72 24.39 -1.87
C ILE A 457 -22.48 23.23 -2.83
N ALA A 458 -23.50 22.88 -3.61
CA ALA A 458 -23.41 21.82 -4.60
C ALA A 458 -22.33 22.11 -5.67
N ARG A 459 -21.56 21.06 -5.97
CA ARG A 459 -20.52 20.95 -7.00
C ARG A 459 -20.66 19.55 -7.63
N PRO A 460 -21.73 19.30 -8.42
CA PRO A 460 -22.09 17.96 -8.87
C PRO A 460 -20.93 17.24 -9.54
N ASN A 461 -20.63 16.01 -9.08
CA ASN A 461 -20.18 14.99 -10.02
C ASN A 461 -21.37 14.63 -10.94
N LEU A 462 -21.12 14.36 -12.22
CA LEU A 462 -22.19 14.19 -13.22
C LEU A 462 -22.83 12.79 -13.23
N GLY A 463 -22.27 11.85 -12.47
CA GLY A 463 -22.89 10.58 -12.06
C GLY A 463 -23.22 10.59 -10.56
N ASP A 464 -22.94 9.48 -9.88
CA ASP A 464 -23.16 9.34 -8.45
C ASP A 464 -22.06 10.00 -7.59
N GLY A 465 -22.30 10.14 -6.29
CA GLY A 465 -21.22 10.45 -5.35
C GLY A 465 -20.23 9.28 -5.27
N ILE A 466 -20.71 8.12 -4.81
CA ILE A 466 -19.96 6.87 -4.77
C ILE A 466 -20.73 5.82 -5.57
N ARG A 467 -20.03 5.09 -6.45
CA ARG A 467 -20.60 4.02 -7.25
C ARG A 467 -19.77 2.75 -7.07
N SER A 468 -20.41 1.65 -6.67
CA SER A 468 -19.79 0.33 -6.60
C SER A 468 -20.44 -0.60 -7.61
N MET A 469 -19.65 -1.18 -8.52
CA MET A 469 -20.15 -2.05 -9.59
C MET A 469 -19.23 -3.23 -9.90
N PHE A 470 -19.83 -4.36 -10.25
CA PHE A 470 -19.18 -5.56 -10.80
C PHE A 470 -18.24 -6.32 -9.84
N GLY A 471 -18.35 -7.65 -9.82
CA GLY A 471 -17.56 -8.53 -8.94
C GLY A 471 -18.15 -8.65 -7.54
N GLU A 472 -17.39 -9.24 -6.62
CA GLU A 472 -17.82 -9.47 -5.23
C GLU A 472 -17.61 -8.22 -4.35
N THR A 473 -18.12 -7.05 -4.78
CA THR A 473 -17.89 -5.73 -4.14
C THR A 473 -18.68 -5.56 -2.82
N GLY A 474 -18.32 -6.34 -1.80
CA GLY A 474 -18.90 -6.30 -0.45
C GLY A 474 -17.98 -5.67 0.59
N GLY A 475 -18.46 -5.56 1.83
CA GLY A 475 -17.66 -5.18 3.00
C GLY A 475 -17.19 -3.72 3.05
N ASN A 476 -17.65 -2.85 2.16
CA ASN A 476 -17.22 -1.45 2.12
C ASN A 476 -17.90 -0.63 3.23
N GLN A 477 -17.10 0.10 4.01
CA GLN A 477 -17.57 1.01 5.04
C GLN A 477 -17.59 2.44 4.50
N ILE A 478 -18.78 3.00 4.26
CA ILE A 478 -18.99 4.33 3.65
C ILE A 478 -19.45 5.33 4.72
N GLY A 479 -18.63 5.52 5.74
CA GLY A 479 -18.95 6.37 6.87
C GLY A 479 -18.48 5.75 8.17
N GLY A 480 -18.94 6.30 9.28
CA GLY A 480 -18.63 5.78 10.61
C GLY A 480 -19.30 6.59 11.71
N SER A 481 -19.38 5.99 12.90
CA SER A 481 -20.08 6.57 14.05
C SER A 481 -19.21 7.48 14.92
N GLY A 482 -17.89 7.51 14.68
CA GLY A 482 -16.93 8.39 15.33
C GLY A 482 -16.99 9.84 14.81
N ALA A 483 -16.33 10.75 15.52
CA ALA A 483 -16.21 12.14 15.10
C ALA A 483 -15.48 12.21 13.74
N ASN A 484 -16.00 13.03 12.82
CA ASN A 484 -15.46 13.26 11.48
C ASN A 484 -15.41 12.03 10.54
N GLN A 485 -15.95 10.87 10.93
CA GLN A 485 -15.99 9.68 10.06
C GLN A 485 -17.14 9.71 9.04
N GLY A 486 -18.23 10.43 9.31
CA GLY A 486 -19.37 10.54 8.40
C GLY A 486 -19.05 11.37 7.14
N ASN A 487 -19.42 10.85 5.97
CA ASN A 487 -19.27 11.56 4.69
C ASN A 487 -20.39 12.59 4.46
N VAL A 488 -20.12 13.64 3.68
CA VAL A 488 -21.13 14.56 3.14
C VAL A 488 -21.31 14.27 1.65
N ILE A 489 -22.22 13.35 1.32
CA ILE A 489 -22.48 12.92 -0.05
C ILE A 489 -23.77 13.59 -0.55
N ALA A 490 -23.63 14.70 -1.26
CA ALA A 490 -24.76 15.54 -1.66
C ALA A 490 -24.48 16.30 -2.95
N GLY A 491 -25.53 16.68 -3.67
CA GLY A 491 -25.41 17.56 -4.84
C GLY A 491 -24.87 16.92 -6.11
N ASN A 492 -24.56 15.62 -6.12
CA ASN A 492 -24.28 14.83 -7.32
C ASN A 492 -25.49 14.77 -8.27
N ALA A 493 -25.27 14.50 -9.55
CA ALA A 493 -26.31 14.60 -10.58
C ALA A 493 -27.22 13.36 -10.69
N ASP A 494 -26.76 12.20 -10.21
CA ASP A 494 -27.53 10.95 -10.15
C ASP A 494 -27.78 10.55 -8.67
N HIS A 495 -27.24 9.42 -8.17
CA HIS A 495 -27.43 8.98 -6.79
C HIS A 495 -26.37 9.58 -5.83
N GLY A 496 -26.66 9.51 -4.52
CA GLY A 496 -25.62 9.72 -3.51
C GLY A 496 -24.63 8.56 -3.52
N ILE A 497 -25.14 7.36 -3.23
CA ILE A 497 -24.42 6.09 -3.29
C ILE A 497 -25.23 5.13 -4.18
N GLU A 498 -24.58 4.49 -5.16
CA GLU A 498 -25.15 3.40 -5.95
C GLU A 498 -24.35 2.10 -5.76
N PHE A 499 -25.07 0.99 -5.56
CA PHE A 499 -24.53 -0.36 -5.46
C PHE A 499 -25.14 -1.25 -6.56
N TYR A 500 -24.32 -1.75 -7.50
CA TYR A 500 -24.76 -2.52 -8.65
C TYR A 500 -24.08 -3.90 -8.70
N TYR A 501 -24.87 -4.96 -8.53
CA TYR A 501 -24.39 -6.35 -8.40
C TYR A 501 -23.47 -6.64 -7.19
N SER A 502 -23.40 -5.76 -6.20
CA SER A 502 -22.61 -5.94 -4.97
C SER A 502 -23.14 -7.06 -4.06
N ASN A 503 -22.23 -7.71 -3.33
CA ASN A 503 -22.57 -8.65 -2.26
C ASN A 503 -23.02 -7.92 -0.97
N SER A 504 -23.63 -8.66 -0.03
CA SER A 504 -24.08 -8.10 1.25
C SER A 504 -22.91 -7.70 2.17
N GLY A 505 -23.09 -6.65 2.97
CA GLY A 505 -22.14 -6.25 4.03
C GLY A 505 -21.49 -4.88 3.83
N ASN A 506 -21.97 -4.07 2.89
CA ASN A 506 -21.61 -2.65 2.86
C ASN A 506 -22.39 -1.90 3.97
N GLU A 507 -21.73 -1.02 4.72
CA GLU A 507 -22.30 -0.25 5.84
C GLU A 507 -22.17 1.26 5.58
N ASP A 508 -23.15 2.05 6.05
CA ASP A 508 -23.31 3.52 5.95
C ASP A 508 -23.55 4.08 7.36
#